data_AF-A0A532V724-F1
#
_entry.id   AF-A0A532V724-F1
#
_cell.length_a   1.000
_cell.length_b   1.000
_cell.length_c   1.000
_cell.angle_alpha   90.00
_cell.angle_beta   90.00
_cell.angle_gamma   90.00
#
_symmetry.space_group_name_H-M   'P 1'
#
loop_
_entity.id
_entity.type
_entity.pdbx_description
1 polymer ?
#
loop_
_entity_poly.entity_id
_entity_poly.type
_entity_poly.pdbx_seq_one_letter_code
_entity_poly.pdbx_strand_id
1 'polypeptide(L)' 'MTKKNGDVITIPISVWESAETKEDLEDWLLAHNPRFVKRMLKAREEDLKGEVVSLEEVEKKLSQ' A
#
# COMPACT_ATOMS: atom_id res chain seq x y z
N MET A 1 -24.94 24.47 -2.06
CA MET A 1 -23.57 23.89 -2.04
C MET A 1 -23.70 22.39 -1.91
N THR A 2 -23.52 21.66 -3.02
CA THR A 2 -23.53 20.19 -3.03
C THR A 2 -22.23 19.69 -2.43
N LYS A 3 -22.26 19.19 -1.18
CA LYS A 3 -21.14 18.42 -0.61
C LYS A 3 -20.88 17.26 -1.57
N LYS A 4 -19.66 17.16 -2.11
CA LYS A 4 -19.18 15.90 -2.68
C LYS A 4 -19.33 14.86 -1.58
N ASN A 5 -20.12 13.81 -1.82
CA ASN A 5 -20.10 12.62 -0.97
C ASN A 5 -18.71 12.01 -1.14
N GLY A 6 -17.79 12.34 -0.24
CA GLY A 6 -16.51 11.65 -0.15
C GLY A 6 -16.79 10.20 0.21
N ASP A 7 -16.08 9.27 -0.43
CA ASP A 7 -16.15 7.86 -0.08
C ASP A 7 -15.80 7.70 1.41
N VAL A 8 -16.78 7.26 2.20
CA VAL A 8 -16.59 7.06 3.64
C VAL A 8 -15.91 5.72 3.86
N ILE A 9 -14.75 5.74 4.50
CA ILE A 9 -14.04 4.53 4.94
C ILE A 9 -14.36 4.31 6.41
N THR A 10 -14.75 3.08 6.76
CA THR A 10 -15.03 2.69 8.15
C THR A 10 -13.79 2.04 8.74
N ILE A 11 -13.27 2.60 9.83
CA ILE A 11 -12.16 2.04 10.59
C ILE A 11 -12.73 1.48 11.91
N PRO A 12 -12.45 0.22 12.26
CA PRO A 12 -12.86 -0.32 13.55
C PRO A 12 -12.28 0.50 14.70
N ILE A 13 -13.06 0.75 15.75
CA ILE A 13 -12.63 1.55 16.91
C ILE A 13 -11.36 0.97 17.54
N SER A 14 -11.28 -0.36 17.65
CA SER A 14 -10.09 -1.03 18.19
C SER A 14 -8.82 -0.73 17.40
N VAL A 15 -8.92 -0.58 16.08
CA VAL A 15 -7.79 -0.21 15.21
C VAL A 15 -7.43 1.25 15.42
N TRP A 16 -8.44 2.13 15.44
CA TRP A 16 -8.25 3.56 15.66
C TRP A 16 -7.58 3.85 17.00
N GLU A 17 -8.00 3.17 18.07
CA GLU A 17 -7.44 3.33 19.42
C GLU A 17 -6.04 2.71 19.55
N SER A 18 -5.71 1.69 18.73
CA SER A 18 -4.40 1.04 18.74
C SER A 18 -3.34 1.77 17.91
N ALA A 19 -3.74 2.66 17.01
CA ALA A 19 -2.80 3.40 16.18
C ALA A 19 -2.12 4.50 17.01
N GLU A 20 -0.80 4.42 17.12
CA GLU A 20 -0.01 5.42 17.82
C GLU A 20 0.34 6.59 16.89
N THR A 21 0.41 6.30 15.59
CA THR A 21 0.82 7.24 14.55
C THR A 21 -0.16 7.25 13.37
N LYS A 22 -0.05 8.29 12.53
CA LYS A 22 -0.81 8.37 11.29
C LYS A 22 -0.39 7.25 10.34
N GLU A 23 0.89 6.93 10.34
CA GLU A 23 1.52 5.91 9.53
C GLU A 23 0.93 4.52 9.84
N ASP A 24 0.64 4.21 11.11
CA ASP A 24 -0.02 2.95 11.48
C ASP A 24 -1.41 2.79 10.83
N LEU A 25 -2.17 3.89 10.73
CA LEU A 25 -3.47 3.89 10.04
C LEU A 25 -3.30 3.75 8.54
N GLU A 26 -2.28 4.38 7.95
CA GLU A 26 -1.98 4.26 6.53
C GLU A 26 -1.57 2.83 6.16
N ASP A 27 -0.75 2.19 6.99
CA ASP A 27 -0.35 0.79 6.84
C ASP A 27 -1.56 -0.14 6.96
N TRP A 28 -2.44 0.10 7.95
CA TRP A 28 -3.68 -0.64 8.06
C TRP A 28 -4.56 -0.49 6.81
N LEU A 29 -4.72 0.73 6.29
CA LEU A 29 -5.49 0.98 5.06
C LEU A 29 -4.87 0.28 3.84
N LEU A 30 -3.54 0.27 3.73
CA LEU A 30 -2.83 -0.43 2.66
C LEU A 30 -3.00 -1.95 2.75
N ALA A 31 -2.94 -2.52 3.96
CA ALA A 31 -3.18 -3.93 4.20
C ALA A 31 -4.61 -4.36 3.81
N HIS A 32 -5.57 -3.44 3.88
CA HIS A 32 -6.96 -3.69 3.46
C HIS A 32 -7.25 -3.35 1.99
N ASN A 33 -6.27 -2.82 1.25
CA ASN A 33 -6.43 -2.52 -0.16
C ASN A 33 -6.11 -3.76 -1.02
N PRO A 34 -7.11 -4.42 -1.64
CA PRO A 34 -6.89 -5.67 -2.36
C PRO A 34 -5.98 -5.51 -3.58
N ARG A 35 -5.96 -4.33 -4.21
CA ARG A 35 -5.06 -4.05 -5.34
C ARG A 35 -3.62 -3.93 -4.87
N PHE A 36 -3.39 -3.35 -3.70
CA PHE A 36 -2.06 -3.24 -3.11
C PHE A 36 -1.55 -4.62 -2.70
N VAL A 37 -2.35 -5.38 -1.94
CA VAL A 37 -2.01 -6.74 -1.50
C VAL A 37 -1.68 -7.65 -2.69
N LYS A 38 -2.47 -7.61 -3.76
CA LYS A 38 -2.18 -8.37 -4.99
C LYS A 38 -0.83 -8.03 -5.61
N ARG A 39 -0.42 -6.75 -5.60
CA ARG A 39 0.91 -6.34 -6.11
C ARG A 39 2.03 -6.86 -5.21
N MET A 40 1.85 -6.79 -3.89
CA MET A 40 2.84 -7.28 -2.93
C MET A 40 3.03 -8.79 -3.01
N LEU A 41 1.94 -9.55 -3.16
CA LEU A 41 2.01 -10.99 -3.38
C LEU A 41 2.77 -11.34 -4.66
N LYS A 42 2.48 -10.64 -5.77
CA LYS A 42 3.22 -10.83 -7.02
C LYS A 42 4.71 -10.51 -6.86
N ALA A 43 5.05 -9.38 -6.23
CA ALA A 43 6.43 -9.01 -5.97
C ALA A 43 7.16 -10.07 -5.12
N ARG A 44 6.46 -10.67 -4.14
CA ARG A 44 7.01 -11.76 -3.34
C ARG A 44 7.22 -13.04 -4.15
N GLU A 45 6.31 -13.39 -5.04
CA GLU A 45 6.48 -14.53 -5.95
C GLU A 45 7.66 -14.35 -6.91
N GLU A 46 7.86 -13.13 -7.42
CA GLU A 46 8.99 -12.78 -8.29
C GLU A 46 10.32 -12.85 -7.53
N ASP A 47 10.37 -12.29 -6.31
CA ASP A 47 11.51 -12.39 -5.40
C ASP A 47 11.92 -13.85 -5.13
N LEU A 48 10.95 -14.73 -4.83
CA LEU A 48 11.20 -16.15 -4.59
C LEU A 48 11.73 -16.89 -5.84
N LYS A 49 11.46 -16.38 -7.04
CA LYS A 49 12.01 -16.88 -8.32
C LYS A 49 13.36 -16.26 -8.67
N GLY A 50 13.82 -15.26 -7.91
CA GLY A 50 15.00 -14.47 -8.23
C GLY A 50 14.77 -13.45 -9.35
N GLU A 51 13.51 -13.15 -9.69
CA GLU A 51 13.11 -12.15 -10.69
C GLU A 51 13.16 -10.74 -10.09
N VAL A 52 14.34 -10.34 -9.62
CA VAL A 52 14.61 -9.02 -9.02
C VAL A 52 15.27 -8.09 -10.03
N VAL A 53 15.06 -6.80 -9.87
CA VAL A 53 15.66 -5.74 -10.70
C VAL A 53 16.68 -5.02 -9.83
N SER A 54 17.88 -4.73 -10.36
CA SER A 54 18.88 -4.00 -9.58
C SER A 54 18.44 -2.54 -9.38
N LEU A 55 18.97 -1.91 -8.33
CA LEU A 55 18.72 -0.48 -8.10
C LEU A 55 19.19 0.37 -9.28
N GLU A 56 20.35 0.04 -9.89
CA GLU A 56 20.86 0.77 -11.06
C GLU A 56 19.93 0.62 -12.27
N GLU A 57 19.36 -0.57 -12.47
CA GLU A 57 18.39 -0.82 -13.55
C GLU A 57 17.09 -0.04 -13.34
N VAL A 58 16.64 0.12 -12.09
CA VAL A 58 15.46 0.93 -11.75
C VAL A 58 15.74 2.41 -11.96
N GLU A 59 16.88 2.92 -11.48
CA GLU A 59 17.30 4.32 -11.66
C GLU A 59 17.38 4.69 -13.15
N LYS A 60 17.92 3.79 -13.97
CA LYS A 60 17.99 3.98 -15.43
C LYS A 60 16.63 4.03 -16.11
N LYS A 61 15.63 3.33 -15.58
CA LYS A 61 14.24 3.35 -16.09
C LYS A 61 13.48 4.60 -15.68
N LEU A 62 13.75 5.15 -14.49
CA LEU A 62 13.06 6.33 -13.97
C LEU A 62 13.66 7.67 -14.44
N SER A 63 14.87 7.65 -14.98
CA SER A 63 15.57 8.82 -15.55
C SER A 63 15.29 9.07 -17.03
N GLN A 64 14.40 8.27 -17.64
CA GLN A 64 13.91 8.42 -19.02
C GLN A 64 12.51 9.06 -19.03
#